data_AF-A0A1M7PZ19-F1
#
_entry.id   AF-A0A1M7PZ19-F1
#
_cell.length_a   1.000
_cell.length_b   1.000
_cell.length_c   1.000
_cell.angle_alpha   90.00
_cell.angle_beta   90.00
_cell.angle_gamma   90.00
#
_symmetry.space_group_name_H-M   'P 1'
#
loop_
_entity.id
_entity.type
_entity.pdbx_description
1 polymer ?
#
loop_
_entity_poly.entity_id
_entity_poly.type
_entity_poly.pdbx_seq_one_letter_code
_entity_poly.pdbx_strand_id
1 'polypeptide(L)'
;MSRKKQEMWIRLMVLIANMGRCVYCDHAESQVVDHVVPFKGRGSEHWLNLVPACEPCNVNKSAKGVLAWVAELAYLRHAAEASPYPHGDKGIWWMRERLDNDFDEVIARIEGVKAELEDEARRDWFFEHFWRLKKNDPAYLWRGWAQRWADKAREEGWPKPPPKRMRITRKYFGRLFEEIPADETV
;
A
#
# COMPACT_ATOMS: atom_id res chain seq x y z
N MET A 1 7.85 -22.05 3.61
CA MET A 1 7.83 -20.87 4.50
C MET A 1 6.43 -20.30 4.51
N SER A 2 5.88 -20.03 5.70
CA SER A 2 4.56 -19.40 5.88
C SER A 2 4.67 -17.88 5.63
N ARG A 3 3.65 -17.28 4.98
CA ARG A 3 3.54 -15.83 4.78
C ARG A 3 3.53 -15.14 6.15
N LYS A 4 4.49 -14.25 6.41
CA LYS A 4 4.51 -13.50 7.67
C LYS A 4 3.53 -12.34 7.59
N LYS A 5 2.78 -12.12 8.66
CA LYS A 5 1.90 -10.96 8.78
C LYS A 5 2.75 -9.71 8.99
N GLN A 6 2.51 -8.70 8.15
CA GLN A 6 3.19 -7.41 8.22
C GLN A 6 2.78 -6.63 9.49
N GLU A 7 3.69 -5.78 9.99
CA GLU A 7 3.37 -4.84 11.08
C GLU A 7 2.21 -3.93 10.69
N MET A 8 1.42 -3.49 11.67
CA MET A 8 0.23 -2.68 11.38
C MET A 8 0.59 -1.34 10.70
N TRP A 9 1.66 -0.70 11.15
CA TRP A 9 2.13 0.56 10.54
C TRP A 9 2.48 0.37 9.06
N ILE A 10 3.12 -0.75 8.67
CA ILE A 10 3.40 -1.09 7.27
C ILE A 10 2.10 -1.28 6.50
N ARG A 11 1.13 -2.01 7.09
CA ARG A 11 -0.15 -2.28 6.42
C ARG A 11 -0.91 -0.98 6.14
N LEU A 12 -1.02 -0.09 7.12
CA LEU A 12 -1.70 1.20 6.95
C LEU A 12 -0.97 2.07 5.94
N MET A 13 0.37 2.14 6.03
CA MET A 13 1.22 2.88 5.10
C MET A 13 1.01 2.44 3.65
N VAL A 14 0.95 1.14 3.39
CA VAL A 14 0.73 0.58 2.05
C VAL A 14 -0.71 0.81 1.59
N LEU A 15 -1.71 0.53 2.44
CA LEU A 15 -3.12 0.70 2.08
C LEU A 15 -3.44 2.11 1.62
N ILE A 16 -2.80 3.13 2.21
CA ILE A 16 -3.08 4.54 1.94
C ILE A 16 -2.25 5.09 0.76
N ALA A 17 -1.20 4.39 0.30
CA ALA A 17 -0.21 4.92 -0.64
C ALA A 17 -0.78 5.40 -1.98
N ASN A 18 -1.78 4.73 -2.54
CA ASN A 18 -2.45 5.17 -3.77
C ASN A 18 -3.72 5.99 -3.47
N MET A 19 -3.61 7.03 -2.65
CA MET A 19 -4.74 7.83 -2.16
C MET A 19 -5.86 6.98 -1.53
N GLY A 20 -5.49 5.87 -0.89
CA GLY A 20 -6.46 4.91 -0.35
C GLY A 20 -7.27 4.14 -1.41
N ARG A 21 -6.86 4.13 -2.68
CA ARG A 21 -7.51 3.37 -3.76
C ARG A 21 -6.71 2.13 -4.14
N CYS A 22 -7.38 1.17 -4.75
CA CYS A 22 -6.76 -0.03 -5.30
C CYS A 22 -5.78 0.33 -6.42
N VAL A 23 -4.53 -0.13 -6.34
CA VAL A 23 -3.51 0.14 -7.37
C VAL A 23 -3.88 -0.45 -8.72
N TYR A 24 -4.68 -1.51 -8.74
CA TYR A 24 -4.97 -2.25 -9.96
C TYR A 24 -6.16 -1.66 -10.74
N CYS A 25 -7.25 -1.29 -10.07
CA CYS A 25 -8.44 -0.74 -10.73
C CYS A 25 -8.64 0.76 -10.56
N ASP A 26 -7.91 1.40 -9.63
CA ASP A 26 -8.01 2.83 -9.24
C ASP A 26 -9.42 3.36 -8.91
N HIS A 27 -10.43 2.49 -8.89
CA HIS A 27 -11.81 2.88 -8.61
C HIS A 27 -12.24 2.49 -7.20
N ALA A 28 -11.92 1.28 -6.77
CA ALA A 28 -12.33 0.76 -5.46
C ALA A 28 -11.37 1.18 -4.35
N GLU A 29 -11.88 1.26 -3.12
CA GLU A 29 -11.06 1.43 -1.92
C GLU A 29 -10.08 0.25 -1.77
N SER A 30 -8.87 0.55 -1.30
CA SER A 30 -7.91 -0.49 -0.92
C SER A 30 -8.29 -1.14 0.42
N GLN A 31 -8.43 -2.45 0.43
CA GLN A 31 -8.86 -3.25 1.58
C GLN A 31 -7.76 -4.19 2.07
N VAL A 32 -6.89 -4.63 1.15
CA VAL A 32 -5.85 -5.63 1.41
C VAL A 32 -4.50 -5.17 0.87
N VAL A 33 -3.45 -5.75 1.44
CA VAL A 33 -2.08 -5.58 0.96
C VAL A 33 -1.72 -6.79 0.11
N ASP A 34 -1.40 -6.54 -1.17
CA ASP A 34 -0.98 -7.55 -2.13
C ASP A 34 0.51 -7.43 -2.44
N HIS A 35 1.11 -8.52 -2.91
CA HIS A 35 2.48 -8.58 -3.39
C HIS A 35 2.54 -8.40 -4.91
N VAL A 36 3.35 -7.45 -5.40
CA VAL A 36 3.53 -7.22 -6.85
C VAL A 36 4.12 -8.47 -7.50
N VAL A 37 5.27 -8.93 -6.99
CA VAL A 37 5.82 -10.25 -7.28
C VAL A 37 5.19 -11.23 -6.30
N PRO A 38 4.41 -12.23 -6.74
CA PRO A 38 3.72 -13.15 -5.85
C PRO A 38 4.68 -13.87 -4.90
N PHE A 39 4.24 -14.09 -3.65
CA PHE A 39 5.03 -14.84 -2.67
C PHE A 39 5.38 -16.26 -3.15
N LYS A 40 4.46 -16.94 -3.85
CA LYS A 40 4.72 -18.25 -4.47
C LYS A 40 5.83 -18.19 -5.53
N GLY A 41 6.06 -17.02 -6.13
CA GLY A 41 7.17 -16.73 -7.04
C GLY A 41 8.43 -16.22 -6.33
N ARG A 42 8.57 -16.42 -5.00
CA ARG A 42 9.67 -15.91 -4.16
C ARG A 42 9.72 -14.39 -4.04
N GLY A 43 8.59 -13.70 -4.25
CA GLY A 43 8.47 -12.27 -3.98
C GLY A 43 8.85 -11.91 -2.54
N SER A 44 9.56 -10.80 -2.39
CA SER A 44 10.01 -10.30 -1.09
C SER A 44 8.84 -9.89 -0.20
N GLU A 45 8.98 -10.05 1.12
CA GLU A 45 8.07 -9.47 2.11
C GLU A 45 8.43 -8.00 2.44
N HIS A 46 9.44 -7.44 1.77
CA HIS A 46 9.80 -6.04 1.89
C HIS A 46 8.65 -5.15 1.40
N TRP A 47 8.44 -4.00 2.07
CA TRP A 47 7.33 -3.10 1.76
C TRP A 47 7.33 -2.59 0.31
N LEU A 48 8.49 -2.50 -0.35
CA LEU A 48 8.58 -2.13 -1.77
C LEU A 48 8.02 -3.17 -2.75
N ASN A 49 7.74 -4.40 -2.29
CA ASN A 49 6.99 -5.39 -3.07
C ASN A 49 5.49 -5.39 -2.70
N LEU A 50 5.04 -4.48 -1.84
CA LEU A 50 3.65 -4.42 -1.36
C LEU A 50 2.90 -3.27 -2.02
N VAL A 51 1.64 -3.53 -2.36
CA VAL A 51 0.74 -2.54 -2.96
C VAL A 51 -0.66 -2.60 -2.35
N PRO A 52 -1.39 -1.47 -2.32
CA PRO A 52 -2.79 -1.43 -1.92
C PRO A 52 -3.69 -2.08 -2.99
N ALA A 53 -4.57 -3.00 -2.61
CA ALA A 53 -5.53 -3.62 -3.51
C ALA A 53 -6.92 -3.74 -2.87
N CYS A 54 -7.97 -3.74 -3.71
CA CYS A 54 -9.30 -4.20 -3.28
C CYS A 54 -9.35 -5.73 -3.28
N GLU A 55 -10.29 -6.31 -2.52
CA GLU A 55 -10.45 -7.76 -2.44
C GLU A 55 -10.72 -8.43 -3.81
N PRO A 56 -11.61 -7.91 -4.67
CA PRO A 56 -11.88 -8.53 -5.97
C PRO A 56 -10.64 -8.63 -6.87
N CYS A 57 -9.87 -7.55 -7.01
CA CYS A 57 -8.64 -7.56 -7.83
C CYS A 57 -7.58 -8.48 -7.24
N ASN A 58 -7.40 -8.46 -5.91
CA ASN A 58 -6.43 -9.33 -5.24
C ASN A 58 -6.76 -10.82 -5.43
N VAL A 59 -8.04 -11.20 -5.27
CA VAL A 59 -8.49 -12.58 -5.51
C VAL A 59 -8.32 -12.98 -6.97
N ASN A 60 -8.65 -12.10 -7.92
CA ASN A 60 -8.54 -12.39 -9.35
C ASN A 60 -7.08 -12.53 -9.82
N LYS A 61 -6.17 -11.66 -9.33
CA LYS A 61 -4.73 -11.74 -9.57
C LYS A 61 -4.13 -13.00 -8.96
N SER A 62 -4.50 -13.32 -7.70
CA SER A 62 -4.06 -14.53 -7.02
C SER A 62 -2.53 -14.71 -7.09
N ALA A 63 -2.04 -15.81 -7.64
CA ALA A 63 -0.62 -16.12 -7.79
C ALA A 63 0.00 -15.65 -9.11
N LYS A 64 -0.74 -14.91 -9.95
CA LYS A 64 -0.26 -14.44 -11.25
C LYS A 64 0.68 -13.24 -11.07
N GLY A 65 1.70 -13.16 -11.92
CA GLY A 65 2.45 -11.92 -12.09
C GLY A 65 1.56 -10.85 -12.75
N VAL A 66 1.88 -9.58 -12.53
CA VAL A 66 1.07 -8.45 -13.03
C VAL A 66 0.85 -8.53 -14.55
N LEU A 67 1.90 -8.80 -15.34
CA LEU A 67 1.78 -8.89 -16.79
C LEU A 67 0.80 -9.98 -17.24
N ALA A 68 0.97 -11.20 -16.75
CA ALA A 68 0.10 -12.32 -17.11
C ALA A 68 -1.36 -12.05 -16.71
N TRP A 69 -1.56 -11.41 -15.56
CA TRP A 69 -2.88 -11.06 -15.07
C TRP A 69 -3.54 -9.95 -15.90
N VAL A 70 -2.82 -8.89 -16.22
CA VAL A 70 -3.32 -7.80 -17.07
C VAL A 70 -3.64 -8.32 -18.47
N ALA A 71 -2.79 -9.18 -19.04
CA ALA A 71 -3.04 -9.81 -20.33
C ALA A 71 -4.36 -10.61 -20.35
N GLU A 72 -4.63 -11.38 -19.29
CA GLU A 72 -5.88 -12.12 -19.13
C GLU A 72 -7.10 -11.18 -19.06
N LEU A 73 -6.99 -10.10 -18.28
CA LEU A 73 -8.08 -9.11 -18.18
C LEU A 73 -8.34 -8.36 -19.49
N ALA A 74 -7.27 -7.92 -20.17
CA ALA A 74 -7.37 -7.24 -21.45
C ALA A 74 -8.02 -8.17 -22.49
N TYR A 75 -7.60 -9.44 -22.53
CA TYR A 75 -8.25 -10.44 -23.38
C TYR A 75 -9.73 -10.59 -23.03
N LEU A 76 -10.10 -10.75 -21.76
CA LEU A 76 -11.51 -10.90 -21.37
C LEU A 76 -12.36 -9.67 -21.69
N ARG A 77 -11.82 -8.46 -21.56
CA ARG A 77 -12.52 -7.21 -21.91
C ARG A 77 -12.72 -7.06 -23.42
N HIS A 78 -11.68 -7.39 -24.18
CA HIS A 78 -11.62 -7.06 -25.59
C HIS A 78 -11.84 -8.26 -26.51
N ALA A 79 -12.00 -9.49 -26.01
CA ALA A 79 -12.11 -10.69 -26.84
C ALA A 79 -13.22 -10.60 -27.90
N ALA A 80 -14.34 -9.94 -27.59
CA ALA A 80 -15.42 -9.71 -28.54
C ALA A 80 -15.04 -8.72 -29.66
N GLU A 81 -14.18 -7.76 -29.36
CA GLU A 81 -13.66 -6.75 -30.30
C GLU A 81 -12.41 -7.25 -31.05
N ALA A 82 -11.65 -8.15 -30.44
CA ALA A 82 -10.40 -8.73 -30.93
C ALA A 82 -10.64 -9.85 -31.97
N SER A 83 -11.75 -9.80 -32.71
CA SER A 83 -12.02 -10.75 -33.79
C SER A 83 -10.87 -10.69 -34.81
N PRO A 84 -10.13 -11.80 -35.04
CA PRO A 84 -9.10 -11.87 -36.08
C PRO A 84 -9.67 -11.66 -37.49
N TYR A 85 -11.00 -11.66 -37.61
CA TYR A 85 -11.73 -11.45 -38.84
C TYR A 85 -12.60 -10.18 -38.75
N PRO A 86 -12.55 -9.26 -39.74
CA PRO A 86 -11.74 -9.29 -40.97
C PRO A 86 -10.32 -8.71 -40.79
N HIS A 87 -9.82 -8.55 -39.56
CA HIS A 87 -8.69 -7.66 -39.29
C HIS A 87 -7.29 -8.28 -39.47
N GLY A 88 -7.13 -9.60 -39.59
CA GLY A 88 -5.83 -10.25 -39.78
C GLY A 88 -4.79 -9.80 -38.74
N ASP A 89 -3.55 -9.53 -39.18
CA ASP A 89 -2.48 -9.02 -38.31
C ASP A 89 -2.84 -7.71 -37.61
N LYS A 90 -3.68 -6.86 -38.20
CA LYS A 90 -4.11 -5.59 -37.59
C LYS A 90 -4.89 -5.82 -36.29
N GLY A 91 -5.62 -6.93 -36.18
CA GLY A 91 -6.30 -7.31 -34.94
C GLY A 91 -5.33 -7.65 -33.81
N ILE A 92 -4.19 -8.29 -34.14
CA ILE A 92 -3.14 -8.62 -33.17
C ILE A 92 -2.45 -7.35 -32.67
N TRP A 93 -2.09 -6.43 -33.56
CA TRP A 93 -1.47 -5.14 -33.18
C TRP A 93 -2.41 -4.28 -32.32
N TRP A 94 -3.69 -4.23 -32.68
CA TRP A 94 -4.73 -3.53 -31.92
C TRP A 94 -4.89 -4.08 -30.49
N MET A 95 -4.85 -5.41 -30.33
CA MET A 95 -4.96 -6.07 -29.03
C MET A 95 -3.69 -5.84 -28.21
N ARG A 96 -2.52 -5.89 -28.85
CA ARG A 96 -1.24 -5.58 -28.22
C ARG A 96 -1.22 -4.16 -27.68
N GLU A 97 -1.62 -3.16 -28.47
CA GLU A 97 -1.66 -1.76 -28.03
C GLU A 97 -2.52 -1.56 -26.77
N ARG A 98 -3.68 -2.23 -26.69
CA ARG A 98 -4.54 -2.21 -25.49
C ARG A 98 -3.87 -2.86 -24.29
N LEU A 99 -3.25 -4.02 -24.49
CA LEU A 99 -2.53 -4.71 -23.44
C LEU A 99 -1.37 -3.86 -22.92
N ASP A 100 -0.61 -3.24 -23.81
CA ASP A 100 0.51 -2.36 -23.47
C ASP A 100 -0.01 -1.15 -22.67
N ASN A 101 -1.08 -0.48 -23.12
CA ASN A 101 -1.70 0.63 -22.39
C ASN A 101 -2.22 0.22 -21.00
N ASP A 102 -2.99 -0.87 -20.92
CA ASP A 102 -3.53 -1.37 -19.64
C ASP A 102 -2.40 -1.74 -18.67
N PHE A 103 -1.32 -2.31 -19.20
CA PHE A 103 -0.16 -2.69 -18.40
C PHE A 103 0.60 -1.47 -17.90
N ASP A 104 0.87 -0.51 -18.77
CA ASP A 104 1.57 0.73 -18.44
C ASP A 104 0.80 1.54 -17.38
N GLU A 105 -0.53 1.62 -17.47
CA GLU A 105 -1.35 2.29 -16.44
C GLU A 105 -1.26 1.61 -15.07
N VAL A 106 -1.24 0.27 -15.03
CA VAL A 106 -1.07 -0.48 -13.78
C VAL A 106 0.34 -0.30 -13.23
N ILE A 107 1.37 -0.37 -14.09
CA ILE A 107 2.77 -0.22 -13.68
C ILE A 107 3.04 1.19 -13.17
N ALA A 108 2.56 2.23 -13.85
CA ALA A 108 2.73 3.61 -13.41
C ALA A 108 2.17 3.85 -12.00
N ARG A 109 1.00 3.25 -11.68
CA ARG A 109 0.43 3.30 -10.32
C ARG A 109 1.26 2.52 -9.31
N ILE A 110 1.78 1.35 -9.69
CA ILE A 110 2.68 0.56 -8.82
C ILE A 110 3.97 1.35 -8.54
N GLU A 111 4.53 2.02 -9.53
CA GLU A 111 5.73 2.86 -9.37
C GLU A 111 5.44 4.09 -8.51
N GLY A 112 4.30 4.75 -8.68
CA GLY A 112 3.85 5.83 -7.81
C GLY A 112 3.70 5.38 -6.35
N VAL A 113 3.13 4.18 -6.11
CA VAL A 113 3.09 3.58 -4.78
C VAL A 113 4.49 3.35 -4.25
N LYS A 114 5.41 2.79 -5.03
CA LYS A 114 6.80 2.56 -4.59
C LYS A 114 7.48 3.86 -4.19
N ALA A 115 7.33 4.92 -4.99
CA ALA A 115 7.88 6.24 -4.67
C ALA A 115 7.36 6.77 -3.31
N GLU A 116 6.06 6.65 -3.04
CA GLU A 116 5.48 6.98 -1.72
C GLU A 116 6.02 6.10 -0.58
N LEU A 117 6.40 4.85 -0.84
CA LEU A 117 6.99 3.98 0.16
C LEU A 117 8.51 4.23 0.35
N GLU A 118 9.16 4.84 -0.64
CA GLU A 118 10.57 5.24 -0.61
C GLU A 118 10.80 6.57 0.13
N ASP A 119 9.77 7.42 0.26
CA ASP A 119 9.81 8.61 1.11
C ASP A 119 10.04 8.23 2.59
N GLU A 120 11.23 8.58 3.09
CA GLU A 120 11.64 8.30 4.46
C GLU A 120 10.84 9.08 5.50
N ALA A 121 10.53 10.35 5.23
CA ALA A 121 9.76 11.18 6.16
C ALA A 121 8.36 10.61 6.34
N ARG A 122 7.74 10.16 5.24
CA ARG A 122 6.46 9.45 5.26
C ARG A 122 6.54 8.14 6.05
N ARG A 123 7.56 7.30 5.80
CA ARG A 123 7.73 6.04 6.53
C ARG A 123 7.90 6.25 8.03
N ASP A 124 8.78 7.17 8.41
CA ASP A 124 9.03 7.56 9.81
C ASP A 124 7.72 8.01 10.45
N TRP A 125 6.94 8.85 9.76
CA TRP A 125 5.66 9.33 10.24
C TRP A 125 4.69 8.17 10.51
N PHE A 126 4.52 7.22 9.57
CA PHE A 126 3.66 6.05 9.80
C PHE A 126 4.16 5.17 10.95
N PHE A 127 5.48 4.97 11.05
CA PHE A 127 6.07 4.22 12.15
C PHE A 127 5.72 4.89 13.49
N GLU A 128 6.05 6.17 13.67
CA GLU A 128 5.83 6.88 14.93
C GLU A 128 4.35 6.92 15.38
N HIS A 129 3.42 7.01 14.42
CA HIS A 129 1.99 7.10 14.73
C HIS A 129 1.33 5.74 14.98
N PHE A 130 1.84 4.66 14.37
CA PHE A 130 1.14 3.37 14.36
C PHE A 130 1.96 2.18 14.86
N TRP A 131 3.22 2.34 15.27
CA TRP A 131 4.07 1.22 15.72
C TRP A 131 3.51 0.47 16.94
N ARG A 132 2.71 1.14 17.77
CA ARG A 132 2.07 0.53 18.95
C ARG A 132 0.93 -0.44 18.60
N LEU A 133 0.37 -0.33 17.39
CA LEU A 133 -0.66 -1.23 16.92
C LEU A 133 -0.07 -2.60 16.62
N LYS A 134 -0.72 -3.65 17.09
CA LYS A 134 -0.25 -5.02 16.93
C LYS A 134 -0.59 -5.54 15.53
N LYS A 135 0.22 -6.48 15.02
CA LYS A 135 -0.04 -7.19 13.74
C LYS A 135 -1.45 -7.73 13.60
N ASN A 136 -2.07 -8.13 14.72
CA ASN A 136 -3.38 -8.75 14.75
C ASN A 136 -4.54 -7.76 14.86
N ASP A 137 -4.26 -6.48 15.04
CA ASP A 137 -5.31 -5.48 15.06
C ASP A 137 -6.00 -5.42 13.68
N PRO A 138 -7.30 -5.13 13.65
CA PRO A 138 -8.04 -4.97 12.41
C PRO A 138 -7.72 -3.64 11.72
N ALA A 139 -6.99 -3.69 10.61
CA ALA A 139 -6.59 -2.48 9.86
C ALA A 139 -7.78 -1.60 9.45
N TYR A 140 -8.93 -2.20 9.13
CA TYR A 140 -10.14 -1.48 8.71
C TYR A 140 -10.69 -0.52 9.78
N LEU A 141 -10.47 -0.80 11.07
CA LEU A 141 -10.90 0.11 12.16
C LEU A 141 -10.07 1.39 12.20
N TRP A 142 -8.79 1.31 11.81
CA TRP A 142 -7.84 2.42 11.88
C TRP A 142 -7.71 3.16 10.56
N ARG A 143 -8.06 2.51 9.45
CA ARG A 143 -7.85 3.01 8.09
C ARG A 143 -8.39 4.41 7.87
N GLY A 144 -9.65 4.67 8.22
CA GLY A 144 -10.28 5.98 7.98
C GLY A 144 -9.61 7.11 8.77
N TRP A 145 -9.12 6.83 9.98
CA TRP A 145 -8.39 7.80 10.79
C TRP A 145 -6.98 8.01 10.24
N ALA A 146 -6.29 6.91 9.93
CA ALA A 146 -4.96 6.94 9.34
C ALA A 146 -4.93 7.68 7.99
N GLN A 147 -5.95 7.51 7.14
CA GLN A 147 -6.08 8.23 5.87
C GLN A 147 -6.16 9.74 6.12
N ARG A 148 -7.10 10.20 6.95
CA ARG A 148 -7.27 11.64 7.24
C ARG A 148 -6.01 12.26 7.85
N TRP A 149 -5.35 11.54 8.75
CA TRP A 149 -4.12 12.03 9.37
C TRP A 149 -2.95 12.07 8.38
N ALA A 150 -2.84 11.05 7.52
CA ALA A 150 -1.82 11.01 6.48
C ALA A 150 -2.04 12.10 5.42
N ASP A 151 -3.29 12.38 5.04
CA ASP A 151 -3.61 13.47 4.11
C ASP A 151 -3.18 14.82 4.67
N LYS A 152 -3.51 15.09 5.94
CA LYS A 152 -3.04 16.29 6.64
C LYS A 152 -1.51 16.33 6.75
N ALA A 153 -0.88 15.23 7.13
CA ALA A 153 0.57 15.16 7.26
C ALA A 153 1.27 15.38 5.91
N ARG A 154 0.69 14.90 4.81
CA ARG A 154 1.20 15.14 3.46
C ARG A 154 1.17 16.63 3.11
N GLU A 155 0.10 17.35 3.44
CA GLU A 155 0.01 18.81 3.25
C GLU A 155 1.07 19.56 4.08
N GLU A 156 1.40 19.05 5.27
CA GLU A 156 2.38 19.62 6.19
C GLU A 156 3.84 19.14 5.93
N GLY A 157 4.07 18.29 4.92
CA GLY A 157 5.41 17.78 4.59
C GLY A 157 5.94 16.70 5.55
N TRP A 158 5.06 15.82 6.04
CA TRP A 158 5.35 14.72 6.98
C TRP A 158 6.05 15.17 8.27
N PRO A 159 5.40 16.04 9.07
CA PRO A 159 6.02 16.61 10.25
C PRO A 159 6.32 15.53 11.30
N LYS A 160 7.53 15.55 11.87
CA LYS A 160 7.86 14.66 12.99
C LYS A 160 7.04 15.07 14.22
N PRO A 161 6.47 14.12 14.98
CA PRO A 161 5.81 14.46 16.23
C PRO A 161 6.81 15.12 17.18
N PRO A 162 6.38 16.10 18.00
CA PRO A 162 7.27 16.72 18.95
C PRO A 162 7.81 15.67 19.92
N PRO A 163 9.10 15.73 20.29
CA PRO A 163 9.69 14.77 21.20
C PRO A 163 8.95 14.81 22.54
N LYS A 164 8.63 13.63 23.08
CA LYS A 164 8.03 13.53 24.41
C LYS A 164 9.04 14.01 25.44
N ARG A 165 8.70 15.08 26.17
CA ARG A 165 9.48 15.52 27.32
C ARG A 165 9.33 14.47 28.42
N MET A 166 10.42 14.00 29.00
CA MET A 166 10.39 13.02 30.08
C MET A 166 11.17 13.52 31.29
N ARG A 167 10.64 13.28 32.49
CA ARG A 167 11.34 13.50 33.76
C ARG A 167 11.66 12.19 34.44
N ILE A 168 12.79 12.16 35.14
CA ILE A 168 13.15 11.04 35.99
C ILE A 168 12.43 11.20 37.32
N THR A 169 11.62 10.22 37.71
CA THR A 169 11.01 10.16 39.03
C THR A 169 11.59 9.02 39.86
N ARG A 170 11.57 9.19 41.19
CA ARG A 170 11.89 8.14 42.16
C ARG A 170 10.62 7.79 42.92
N LYS A 171 9.78 6.95 42.33
CA LYS A 171 8.65 6.32 43.03
C LYS A 171 8.95 4.84 43.25
N TYR A 172 8.57 4.32 44.42
CA TYR A 172 8.70 2.94 44.92
C TYR A 172 9.63 2.02 44.10
N PHE A 173 10.83 1.74 44.64
CA PHE A 173 11.80 0.76 44.12
C PHE A 173 12.43 1.03 42.73
N GLY A 174 12.64 2.29 42.32
CA GLY A 174 13.51 2.55 41.15
C GLY A 174 13.50 3.97 40.61
N ARG A 175 14.34 4.20 39.58
CA ARG A 175 14.21 5.36 38.68
C ARG A 175 13.23 5.01 37.58
N LEU A 176 12.20 5.82 37.41
CA LEU A 176 11.21 5.70 36.34
C LEU A 176 11.26 6.95 35.46
N PHE A 177 10.92 6.79 34.18
CA PHE A 177 10.67 7.92 33.27
C PHE A 177 9.17 8.18 33.24
N GLU A 178 8.76 9.39 33.61
CA GLU A 178 7.39 9.88 33.46
C GLU A 178 7.36 10.93 32.34
N GLU A 179 6.35 10.88 31.48
CA GLU A 179 6.14 11.91 30.45
C GLU A 179 5.69 13.22 31.10
N ILE A 180 6.33 14.33 30.74
CA ILE A 180 5.98 15.68 31.19
C ILE A 180 4.83 16.17 30.31
N PRO A 181 3.65 16.50 30.89
CA PRO A 181 2.53 17.09 30.17
C PRO A 181 2.94 18.31 29.33
N ALA A 182 2.27 18.53 28.20
CA ALA A 182 2.63 19.60 27.26
C ALA A 182 2.41 21.01 27.85
N ASP A 183 1.47 21.13 28.77
CA ASP A 183 1.07 22.36 29.48
C ASP A 183 1.92 22.65 30.72
N GLU A 184 2.72 21.69 31.20
CA GLU A 184 3.64 21.90 32.31
C GLU A 184 4.82 22.76 31.83
N THR A 185 4.90 23.99 32.34
CA THR A 185 6.04 24.89 32.15
C THR A 185 7.16 24.47 33.11
N VAL A 186 8.40 24.43 32.60
CA VAL A 186 9.59 23.93 33.33
C VAL A 186 10.01 24.92 34.41
#